data_AF-A0A9D5AZX5-F1
#
_entry.id   AF-A0A9D5AZX5-F1
#
_cell.length_a   1.000
_cell.length_b   1.000
_cell.length_c   1.000
_cell.angle_alpha   90.00
_cell.angle_beta   90.00
_cell.angle_gamma   90.00
#
_symmetry.space_group_name_H-M   'P 1'
#
loop_
_entity.id
_entity.type
_entity.pdbx_description
1 polymer ?
#
loop_
_entity_poly.entity_id
_entity_poly.type
_entity_poly.pdbx_seq_one_letter_code
_entity_poly.pdbx_strand_id
1 'polypeptide(L)'
;MAPTILPLATLFLAFSASFLRIGEAEADRLTAHKLNSHILQESIAKEVNENPGAGWKAAINPRFSNSTVGQFKRLLGVKQTPRNELSSIPVVTHPKSLNLPKEFDARTAWPQCSTIGRILDQVIL
;
A
#
# COMPACT_ATOMS: atom_id res chain seq x y z
N MET A 1 6.98 -13.72 59.53
CA MET A 1 5.99 -13.21 58.56
C MET A 1 6.63 -13.29 57.17
N ALA A 2 6.44 -14.42 56.48
CA ALA A 2 6.97 -14.60 55.12
C ALA A 2 6.16 -13.73 54.14
N PRO A 3 6.78 -13.15 53.11
CA PRO A 3 6.19 -12.04 52.39
C PRO A 3 5.14 -12.56 51.40
N THR A 4 3.89 -12.24 51.63
CA THR A 4 2.75 -12.36 50.69
C THR A 4 2.94 -11.56 49.39
N ILE A 5 4.03 -10.80 49.27
CA ILE A 5 4.39 -9.96 48.12
C ILE A 5 4.93 -10.79 46.95
N LEU A 6 5.67 -11.88 47.22
CA LEU A 6 6.26 -12.72 46.17
C LEU A 6 5.21 -13.46 45.29
N PRO A 7 4.14 -14.08 45.85
CA PRO A 7 3.10 -14.73 45.04
C PRO A 7 2.22 -13.73 44.28
N LEU A 8 2.06 -12.51 44.80
CA LEU A 8 1.29 -11.46 44.13
C LEU A 8 2.05 -10.91 42.92
N ALA A 9 3.36 -10.71 43.03
CA ALA A 9 4.21 -10.28 41.93
C ALA A 9 4.27 -11.32 40.80
N THR A 10 4.36 -12.62 41.12
CA THR A 10 4.34 -13.69 40.11
C THR A 10 2.98 -13.82 39.45
N LEU A 11 1.87 -13.64 40.19
CA LEU A 11 0.52 -13.61 39.62
C LEU A 11 0.34 -12.41 38.68
N PHE A 12 0.80 -11.21 39.07
CA PHE A 12 0.77 -10.03 38.22
C PHE A 12 1.60 -10.21 36.94
N LEU A 13 2.80 -10.79 37.04
CA LEU A 13 3.65 -11.07 35.88
C LEU A 13 2.99 -12.11 34.94
N ALA A 14 2.42 -13.19 35.49
CA ALA A 14 1.71 -14.20 34.70
C ALA A 14 0.44 -13.63 34.03
N PHE A 15 -0.30 -12.78 34.73
CA PHE A 15 -1.46 -12.09 34.20
C PHE A 15 -1.02 -11.15 33.07
N SER A 16 -0.03 -10.28 33.29
CA SER A 16 0.48 -9.35 32.27
C SER A 16 1.00 -10.05 31.02
N ALA A 17 1.72 -11.17 31.16
CA ALA A 17 2.17 -11.99 30.04
C ALA A 17 1.00 -12.62 29.26
N SER A 18 -0.08 -12.98 29.96
CA SER A 18 -1.31 -13.52 29.35
C SER A 18 -2.06 -12.43 28.58
N PHE A 19 -2.19 -11.20 29.11
CA PHE A 19 -2.78 -10.06 28.39
C PHE A 19 -1.98 -9.69 27.14
N LEU A 20 -0.65 -9.66 27.23
CA LEU A 20 0.22 -9.39 26.07
C LEU A 20 0.04 -10.44 24.96
N ARG A 21 -0.04 -11.73 25.32
CA ARG A 21 -0.26 -12.82 24.35
C ARG A 21 -1.63 -12.79 23.69
N ILE A 22 -2.68 -12.45 24.44
CA ILE A 22 -4.05 -12.34 23.90
C ILE A 22 -4.13 -11.16 22.91
N GLY A 23 -3.57 -10.00 23.26
CA GLY A 23 -3.58 -8.82 22.39
C GLY A 23 -2.80 -9.03 21.08
N GLU A 24 -1.66 -9.73 21.13
CA GLU A 24 -0.88 -10.08 19.94
C GLU A 24 -1.65 -11.05 19.02
N ALA A 25 -2.28 -12.08 19.57
CA ALA A 25 -3.07 -13.05 18.81
C ALA A 25 -4.33 -12.44 18.17
N GLU A 26 -4.98 -11.48 18.84
CA GLU A 26 -6.14 -10.77 18.30
C GLU A 26 -5.73 -9.82 17.15
N ALA A 27 -4.61 -9.10 17.32
CA ALA A 27 -4.06 -8.26 16.28
C ALA A 27 -3.69 -9.07 15.02
N ASP A 28 -3.07 -10.24 15.20
CA ASP A 28 -2.68 -11.12 14.08
C ASP A 28 -3.90 -11.76 13.38
N ARG A 29 -4.96 -12.08 14.14
CA ARG A 29 -6.23 -12.52 13.56
C ARG A 29 -6.93 -11.42 12.77
N LEU A 30 -6.92 -10.18 13.26
CA LEU A 30 -7.52 -9.04 12.58
C LEU A 30 -6.78 -8.70 11.28
N THR A 31 -5.45 -8.75 11.30
CA THR A 31 -4.64 -8.56 10.08
C THR A 31 -4.88 -9.68 9.08
N ALA A 32 -4.93 -10.94 9.51
CA ALA A 32 -5.26 -12.07 8.64
C ALA A 32 -6.67 -11.96 8.03
N HIS A 33 -7.68 -11.61 8.83
CA HIS A 33 -9.04 -11.39 8.34
C HIS A 33 -9.09 -10.26 7.30
N LYS A 34 -8.41 -9.14 7.57
CA LYS A 34 -8.34 -8.01 6.63
C LYS A 34 -7.65 -8.43 5.32
N LEU A 35 -6.58 -9.21 5.39
CA LEU A 35 -5.87 -9.70 4.20
C LEU A 35 -6.72 -10.66 3.36
N ASN A 36 -7.60 -11.44 3.98
CA ASN A 36 -8.48 -12.39 3.30
C ASN A 36 -9.79 -11.78 2.80
N SER A 37 -10.12 -10.56 3.20
CA SER A 37 -11.31 -9.85 2.71
C SER A 37 -11.20 -9.50 1.22
N HIS A 38 -12.34 -9.42 0.53
CA HIS A 38 -12.41 -8.99 -0.87
C HIS A 38 -11.98 -7.53 -1.01
N ILE A 39 -11.20 -7.23 -2.06
CA ILE A 39 -10.66 -5.88 -2.28
C ILE A 39 -11.71 -4.90 -2.82
N LEU A 40 -12.63 -5.37 -3.66
CA LEU A 40 -13.62 -4.49 -4.30
C LEU A 40 -14.81 -4.26 -3.37
N GLN A 41 -15.13 -2.98 -3.14
CA GLN A 41 -16.28 -2.55 -2.33
C GLN A 41 -17.02 -1.44 -3.09
N GLU A 42 -18.30 -1.67 -3.40
CA GLU A 42 -19.13 -0.70 -4.11
C GLU A 42 -19.34 0.59 -3.31
N SER A 43 -19.39 0.48 -1.98
CA SER A 43 -19.49 1.62 -1.07
C SER A 43 -18.36 2.62 -1.27
N ILE A 44 -17.13 2.15 -1.46
CA ILE A 44 -15.96 3.02 -1.69
C ILE A 44 -16.10 3.75 -3.02
N ALA A 45 -16.48 3.04 -4.10
CA ALA A 45 -16.67 3.66 -5.40
C ALA A 45 -17.78 4.72 -5.36
N LYS A 46 -18.87 4.44 -4.63
CA LYS A 46 -19.97 5.37 -4.41
C LYS A 46 -19.50 6.61 -3.65
N GLU A 47 -18.83 6.43 -2.51
CA GLU A 47 -18.32 7.53 -1.68
C GLU A 47 -17.39 8.47 -2.47
N VAL A 48 -16.48 7.92 -3.28
CA VAL A 48 -15.63 8.72 -4.16
C VAL A 48 -16.45 9.52 -5.17
N ASN A 49 -17.43 8.88 -5.82
CA ASN A 49 -18.21 9.51 -6.88
C ASN A 49 -19.23 10.54 -6.35
N GLU A 50 -19.63 10.44 -5.08
CA GLU A 50 -20.48 11.43 -4.42
C GLU A 50 -19.71 12.68 -3.98
N ASN A 51 -18.37 12.63 -3.95
CA ASN A 51 -17.55 13.78 -3.64
C ASN A 51 -17.49 14.76 -4.83
N PRO A 52 -18.05 15.98 -4.72
CA PRO A 52 -18.03 16.96 -5.80
C PRO A 52 -16.63 17.48 -6.16
N GLY A 53 -15.64 17.28 -5.27
CA GLY A 53 -14.24 17.62 -5.51
C GLY A 53 -13.43 16.53 -6.21
N ALA A 54 -14.02 15.38 -6.53
CA ALA A 54 -13.31 14.30 -7.21
C ALA A 54 -13.04 14.66 -8.68
N GLY A 55 -11.76 14.80 -9.05
CA GLY A 55 -11.32 15.03 -10.43
C GLY A 55 -11.31 13.76 -11.31
N TRP A 56 -11.88 12.65 -10.83
CA TRP A 56 -11.89 11.33 -11.46
C TRP A 56 -13.13 10.54 -11.04
N LYS A 57 -13.47 9.49 -11.80
CA LYS A 57 -14.63 8.62 -11.54
C LYS A 57 -14.16 7.24 -11.10
N ALA A 58 -14.64 6.77 -9.95
CA ALA A 58 -14.40 5.42 -9.47
C ALA A 58 -15.34 4.41 -10.13
N ALA A 59 -14.83 3.21 -10.40
CA ALA A 59 -15.60 2.07 -10.92
C ALA A 59 -15.02 0.75 -10.39
N ILE A 60 -15.86 -0.28 -10.35
CA ILE A 60 -15.44 -1.65 -10.06
C ILE A 60 -14.66 -2.19 -11.26
N ASN A 61 -13.43 -2.66 -11.03
CA ASN A 61 -12.60 -3.26 -12.07
C ASN A 61 -12.76 -4.80 -12.04
N PRO A 62 -13.36 -5.42 -13.08
CA PRO A 62 -13.61 -6.86 -13.11
C PRO A 62 -12.36 -7.74 -12.99
N ARG A 63 -11.18 -7.21 -13.33
CA ARG A 63 -9.89 -7.92 -13.15
C ARG A 63 -9.68 -8.38 -11.71
N PHE A 64 -10.25 -7.68 -10.74
CA PHE A 64 -10.04 -7.91 -9.31
C PHE A 64 -11.26 -8.48 -8.58
N SER A 65 -12.32 -8.91 -9.29
CA SER A 65 -13.59 -9.32 -8.66
C SER A 65 -13.42 -10.41 -7.59
N ASN A 66 -12.48 -11.33 -7.80
CA ASN A 66 -12.21 -12.44 -6.87
C ASN A 66 -10.89 -12.26 -6.11
N SER A 67 -10.36 -11.03 -6.07
CA SER A 67 -9.10 -10.75 -5.38
C SER A 67 -9.32 -10.39 -3.92
N THR A 68 -8.48 -10.94 -3.05
CA THR A 68 -8.38 -10.49 -1.66
C THR A 68 -7.47 -9.28 -1.53
N VAL A 69 -7.55 -8.57 -0.39
CA VAL A 69 -6.61 -7.49 -0.06
C VAL A 69 -5.16 -7.99 -0.10
N GLY A 70 -4.88 -9.20 0.41
CA GLY A 70 -3.55 -9.82 0.39
C GLY A 70 -3.05 -10.06 -1.03
N GLN A 71 -3.90 -10.57 -1.92
CA GLN A 71 -3.56 -10.75 -3.33
C GLN A 71 -3.29 -9.43 -4.04
N PHE A 72 -4.12 -8.40 -3.78
CA PHE A 72 -3.95 -7.07 -4.35
C PHE A 72 -2.64 -6.41 -3.88
N LYS A 73 -2.25 -6.59 -2.61
CA LYS A 73 -0.97 -6.06 -2.08
C LYS A 73 0.24 -6.60 -2.82
N ARG A 74 0.18 -7.78 -3.45
CA ARG A 74 1.28 -8.29 -4.29
C ARG A 74 1.58 -7.37 -5.48
N LEU A 75 0.59 -6.62 -5.96
CA LEU A 75 0.77 -5.63 -7.04
C LEU A 75 1.59 -4.41 -6.60
N LEU A 76 1.62 -4.12 -5.29
CA LEU A 76 2.25 -2.95 -4.69
C LEU A 76 3.71 -3.24 -4.29
N GLY A 77 4.51 -3.75 -5.23
CA GLY A 77 5.84 -4.32 -4.96
C GLY A 77 7.01 -3.33 -4.79
N VAL A 78 6.78 -2.01 -4.94
CA VAL A 78 7.85 -1.01 -4.86
C VAL A 78 8.25 -0.78 -3.39
N LYS A 79 9.53 -1.02 -3.07
CA LYS A 79 10.14 -0.66 -1.78
C LYS A 79 10.84 0.69 -1.90
N GLN A 80 10.86 1.47 -0.82
CA GLN A 80 11.60 2.72 -0.79
C GLN A 80 13.10 2.46 -1.03
N THR A 81 13.70 3.21 -1.95
CA THR A 81 15.13 3.14 -2.25
C THR A 81 15.93 3.65 -1.04
N PRO A 82 16.90 2.88 -0.53
CA PRO A 82 17.81 3.33 0.54
C PRO A 82 18.62 4.58 0.14
N ARG A 83 18.84 5.51 1.07
CA ARG A 83 19.54 6.79 0.77
C ARG A 83 20.96 6.59 0.24
N ASN A 84 21.66 5.56 0.70
CA ASN A 84 23.02 5.22 0.27
C ASN A 84 23.09 4.73 -1.19
N GLU A 85 21.97 4.34 -1.78
CA GLU A 85 21.87 3.99 -3.21
C GLU A 85 21.56 5.21 -4.09
N LEU A 86 21.05 6.31 -3.50
CA LEU A 86 20.71 7.54 -4.22
C LEU A 86 21.91 8.47 -4.44
N SER A 87 22.95 8.38 -3.59
CA SER A 87 24.11 9.28 -3.63
C SER A 87 25.00 9.12 -4.86
N SER A 88 24.87 8.02 -5.60
CA SER A 88 25.65 7.73 -6.80
C SER A 88 25.03 8.26 -8.11
N ILE A 89 23.81 8.81 -8.06
CA ILE A 89 23.08 9.26 -9.25
C ILE A 89 23.29 10.77 -9.48
N PRO A 90 23.89 11.20 -10.60
CA PRO A 90 24.02 12.63 -10.93
C PRO A 90 22.66 13.31 -11.09
N VAL A 91 22.47 14.46 -10.45
CA VAL A 91 21.27 15.29 -10.62
C VAL A 91 21.48 16.30 -11.74
N VAL A 92 20.70 16.19 -12.81
CA VAL A 92 20.70 17.17 -13.92
C VAL A 92 19.64 18.23 -13.64
N THR A 93 20.04 19.51 -13.70
CA THR A 93 19.16 20.65 -13.44
C THR A 93 19.07 21.54 -14.67
N HIS A 94 17.88 22.04 -14.99
CA HIS A 94 17.63 22.96 -16.10
C HIS A 94 17.14 24.34 -15.59
N PRO A 95 17.37 25.43 -16.34
CA PRO A 95 16.85 26.76 -16.00
C PRO A 95 15.32 26.78 -15.97
N LYS A 96 14.73 27.51 -15.01
CA LYS A 96 13.27 27.71 -14.93
C LYS A 96 12.68 28.48 -16.12
N SER A 97 13.52 29.21 -16.85
CA SER A 97 13.14 29.94 -18.06
C SER A 97 12.97 29.05 -19.28
N LEU A 98 13.17 27.73 -19.16
CA LEU A 98 12.95 26.80 -20.25
C LEU A 98 11.45 26.78 -20.62
N ASN A 99 11.15 27.08 -21.89
CA ASN A 99 9.79 27.07 -22.40
C ASN A 99 9.28 25.63 -22.56
N LEU A 100 8.55 25.14 -21.56
CA LEU A 100 7.92 23.83 -21.59
C LEU A 100 6.52 23.91 -22.25
N PRO A 101 6.08 22.86 -22.98
CA PRO A 101 4.75 22.84 -23.54
C PRO A 101 3.70 22.72 -22.42
N LYS A 102 2.50 23.24 -22.69
CA LYS A 102 1.36 23.12 -21.76
C LYS A 102 0.91 21.67 -21.55
N GLU A 103 1.03 20.86 -22.60
CA GLU A 103 0.67 19.44 -22.61
C GLU A 103 1.77 18.65 -23.32
N PHE A 104 2.03 17.43 -22.85
CA PHE A 104 3.08 16.58 -23.40
C PHE A 104 2.65 15.12 -23.36
N ASP A 105 2.79 14.42 -24.49
CA ASP A 105 2.61 12.98 -24.60
C ASP A 105 3.84 12.37 -25.29
N ALA A 106 4.54 11.48 -24.58
CA ALA A 106 5.72 10.80 -25.09
C ALA A 106 5.43 9.96 -26.34
N ARG A 107 4.22 9.41 -26.48
CA ARG A 107 3.81 8.61 -27.65
C ARG A 107 3.75 9.48 -28.91
N THR A 108 3.35 10.74 -28.76
CA THR A 108 3.30 11.72 -29.85
C THR A 108 4.67 12.31 -30.16
N ALA A 109 5.51 12.51 -29.15
CA ALA A 109 6.86 13.06 -29.32
C ALA A 109 7.83 12.06 -29.98
N TRP A 110 7.66 10.76 -29.75
CA TRP A 110 8.50 9.69 -30.32
C TRP A 110 7.67 8.56 -30.94
N PRO A 111 6.94 8.83 -32.04
CA PRO A 111 6.02 7.87 -32.64
C PRO A 111 6.72 6.62 -33.21
N GLN A 112 8.01 6.73 -33.55
CA GLN A 112 8.84 5.61 -34.00
C GLN A 112 9.17 4.60 -32.88
N CYS A 113 8.97 4.97 -31.61
CA CYS A 113 9.29 4.15 -30.46
C CYS A 113 8.05 3.40 -29.97
N SER A 114 7.75 2.26 -30.60
CA SER A 114 6.57 1.43 -30.28
C SER A 114 6.50 0.95 -28.81
N THR A 115 7.63 0.91 -28.11
CA THR A 115 7.69 0.51 -26.69
C THR A 115 7.02 1.50 -25.75
N ILE A 116 6.93 2.78 -26.10
CA ILE A 116 6.38 3.84 -25.23
C ILE A 116 4.86 3.66 -25.03
N GLY A 117 4.15 3.21 -26.07
CA GLY A 117 2.71 2.98 -26.01
C GLY A 117 2.32 1.60 -25.47
N ARG A 118 3.27 0.72 -25.16
CA ARG A 118 3.00 -0.68 -24.82
C ARG A 118 2.69 -0.84 -23.33
N ILE A 119 1.49 -1.34 -23.02
CA ILE A 119 1.11 -1.74 -21.66
C ILE A 119 1.59 -3.16 -21.38
N LEU A 120 2.30 -3.34 -20.27
CA LEU A 120 2.83 -4.64 -19.83
C LEU A 120 2.01 -5.20 -18.66
N ASP A 121 2.09 -6.51 -18.46
CA ASP A 121 1.52 -7.17 -17.28
C ASP A 121 2.63 -7.75 -16.39
N GLN A 122 2.53 -7.51 -15.09
CA GLN A 122 3.53 -7.91 -14.09
C GLN A 122 3.30 -9.33 -13.53
N VAL A 123 2.58 -10.17 -14.29
CA VAL A 123 2.07 -11.53 -13.95
C VAL A 123 2.58 -12.04 -12.59
N ILE A 124 1.69 -12.02 -11.60
CA ILE A 124 1.96 -12.58 -10.27
C ILE A 124 1.30 -13.96 -10.23
N LEU A 125 2.10 -15.02 -10.44
CA LEU A 125 1.70 -16.38 -10.05
C LEU A 125 1.57 -16.42 -8.51
#